data_AF-A0A803YQ22-F1
#
_entry.id   AF-A0A803YQ22-F1
#
_cell.length_a   1.000
_cell.length_b   1.000
_cell.length_c   1.000
_cell.angle_alpha   90.00
_cell.angle_beta   90.00
_cell.angle_gamma   90.00
#
_symmetry.space_group_name_H-M   'P 1'
#
loop_
_entity.id
_entity.type
_entity.pdbx_description
1 polymer ?
#
loop_
_entity_poly.entity_id
_entity_poly.type
_entity_poly.pdbx_seq_one_letter_code
_entity_poly.pdbx_strand_id
1 'polypeptide(L)'
;MPVATGPMPAAPRQERKRSQDSLIVLNVSGIQFQTWLDTLERYPDTLLGSSERDFFYHPETQQYFFDRDPDIFRHILNFYRTGKLHYPLYWKGRL
;
A
#
# COMPACT_ATOMS: atom_id res chain seq x y z
N MET A 1 -27.10 45.83 14.97
CA MET A 1 -26.40 44.55 15.16
C MET A 1 -24.96 44.88 15.55
N PRO A 2 -24.41 44.38 16.67
CA PRO A 2 -22.98 44.57 16.93
C PRO A 2 -22.17 43.72 15.94
N VAL A 3 -21.19 44.35 15.30
CA VAL A 3 -20.24 43.68 14.40
C VAL A 3 -19.04 43.26 15.28
N ALA A 4 -18.70 41.98 15.30
CA ALA A 4 -17.60 41.47 16.11
C ALA A 4 -16.28 42.15 15.73
N THR A 5 -15.58 42.71 16.72
CA THR A 5 -14.31 43.45 16.56
C THR A 5 -13.06 42.61 16.83
N GLY A 6 -13.22 41.30 17.04
CA GLY A 6 -12.10 40.39 17.29
C GLY A 6 -11.46 39.89 16.00
N PRO A 7 -10.13 39.62 16.00
CA PRO A 7 -9.49 38.93 14.88
C PRO A 7 -10.15 37.56 14.67
N MET A 8 -10.32 37.15 13.41
CA MET A 8 -10.90 35.85 13.12
C MET A 8 -10.07 34.73 13.75
N PRO A 9 -10.70 33.69 14.31
CA PRO A 9 -9.97 32.51 14.74
C PRO A 9 -9.23 31.89 13.56
N ALA A 10 -8.04 31.37 13.81
CA ALA A 10 -7.29 30.66 12.77
C ALA A 10 -8.16 29.53 12.20
N ALA A 11 -8.24 29.46 10.87
CA ALA A 11 -8.94 28.37 10.20
C ALA A 11 -8.42 27.02 10.75
N PRO A 12 -9.29 26.02 11.00
CA PRO A 12 -8.85 24.74 11.49
C PRO A 12 -7.74 24.24 10.58
N ARG A 13 -6.56 23.96 11.15
CA ARG A 13 -5.44 23.39 10.41
C ARG A 13 -5.96 22.06 9.86
N GLN A 14 -6.26 22.02 8.57
CA GLN A 14 -6.62 20.76 7.92
C GLN A 14 -5.36 19.90 7.90
N GLU A 15 -5.15 19.12 8.96
CA GLU A 15 -4.31 17.93 8.93
C GLU A 15 -5.01 16.87 8.08
N ARG A 16 -5.27 17.20 6.82
CA ARG A 16 -5.57 16.26 5.76
C ARG A 16 -4.37 16.19 4.83
N LYS A 17 -3.19 15.93 5.39
CA LYS A 17 -2.26 15.07 4.68
C LYS A 17 -2.77 13.65 4.90
N ARG A 18 -3.78 13.25 4.12
CA ARG A 18 -3.95 11.83 3.85
C ARG A 18 -2.57 11.35 3.38
N SER A 19 -2.13 10.27 3.99
CA SER A 19 -0.93 9.49 3.77
C SER A 19 -0.76 8.98 2.34
N GLN A 20 -0.95 9.83 1.33
CA GLN A 20 -0.73 9.50 -0.09
C GLN A 20 0.76 9.25 -0.38
N ASP A 21 1.65 9.78 0.47
CA ASP A 21 3.09 9.50 0.43
C ASP A 21 3.53 8.62 1.61
N SER A 22 2.80 7.55 1.94
CA SER A 22 3.26 6.60 2.97
C SER A 22 3.76 5.30 2.36
N LEU A 23 5.02 4.99 2.66
CA LEU A 23 5.60 3.66 2.40
C LEU A 23 4.99 2.66 3.39
N ILE A 24 4.63 1.49 2.87
CA ILE A 24 4.18 0.35 3.66
C ILE A 24 5.12 -0.83 3.47
N VAL A 25 5.16 -1.71 4.47
CA VAL A 25 5.96 -2.93 4.46
C VAL A 25 5.04 -4.14 4.30
N LEU A 26 5.31 -4.94 3.27
CA LEU A 26 4.65 -6.21 2.99
C LEU A 26 5.68 -7.33 3.23
N ASN A 27 5.54 -8.05 4.33
CA ASN A 27 6.37 -9.20 4.68
C ASN A 27 5.74 -10.48 4.12
N VAL A 28 6.45 -11.15 3.21
CA VAL A 28 6.00 -12.36 2.53
C VAL A 28 6.93 -13.50 2.91
N SER A 29 6.46 -14.36 3.82
CA SER A 29 7.21 -15.47 4.42
C SER A 29 8.64 -15.10 4.86
N GLY A 30 8.80 -13.90 5.44
CA GLY A 30 10.08 -13.36 5.94
C GLY A 30 10.77 -12.36 5.02
N ILE A 31 10.40 -12.31 3.73
CA ILE A 31 10.98 -11.34 2.78
C ILE A 31 10.16 -10.05 2.81
N GLN A 32 10.82 -8.93 3.13
CA GLN A 32 10.18 -7.63 3.17
C GLN A 32 10.19 -6.93 1.81
N PHE A 33 9.00 -6.60 1.32
CA PHE A 33 8.77 -5.72 0.19
C PHE A 33 8.30 -4.36 0.70
N GLN A 34 8.80 -3.29 0.09
CA GLN A 34 8.34 -1.93 0.38
C GLN A 34 7.74 -1.29 -0.86
N THR A 35 6.64 -0.57 -0.67
CA THR A 35 5.96 0.16 -1.74
C THR A 35 5.16 1.33 -1.17
N TRP A 36 4.83 2.30 -2.02
CA TRP A 36 3.89 3.35 -1.67
C TRP A 36 2.48 2.80 -1.54
N LEU A 37 1.72 3.27 -0.55
CA LEU A 37 0.30 2.94 -0.40
C LEU A 37 -0.48 3.21 -1.69
N ASP A 38 -0.24 4.37 -2.31
CA ASP A 38 -0.80 4.78 -3.60
C ASP A 38 -0.52 3.80 -4.75
N THR A 39 0.54 2.99 -4.65
CA THR A 39 0.80 1.95 -5.66
C THR A 39 -0.26 0.85 -5.58
N LEU A 40 -0.68 0.47 -4.37
CA LEU A 40 -1.69 -0.56 -4.16
C LEU A 40 -3.10 -0.04 -4.41
N GLU A 41 -3.38 1.20 -4.01
CA GLU A 41 -4.69 1.85 -4.18
C GLU A 41 -5.10 2.03 -5.66
N ARG A 42 -4.19 1.83 -6.63
CA ARG A 42 -4.52 1.80 -8.06
C ARG A 42 -5.54 0.72 -8.45
N TYR A 43 -5.59 -0.37 -7.68
CA TYR A 43 -6.48 -1.51 -7.93
C TYR A 43 -7.26 -1.84 -6.65
N PRO A 44 -8.25 -1.01 -6.26
CA PRO A 44 -8.93 -1.11 -4.96
C PRO A 44 -9.86 -2.33 -4.85
N ASP A 45 -10.11 -3.02 -5.96
CA ASP A 45 -10.86 -4.27 -6.08
C ASP A 45 -10.03 -5.52 -5.74
N THR A 46 -8.73 -5.36 -5.50
CA THR A 46 -7.82 -6.43 -5.10
C THR A 46 -7.59 -6.46 -3.59
N LEU A 47 -7.22 -7.63 -3.04
CA LEU A 47 -6.90 -7.76 -1.61
C LEU A 47 -5.88 -6.73 -1.12
N LEU A 48 -4.77 -6.54 -1.85
CA LEU A 48 -3.74 -5.59 -1.43
C LEU A 48 -4.16 -4.14 -1.65
N GLY A 49 -5.06 -3.83 -2.58
CA GLY A 49 -5.52 -2.47 -2.84
C GLY A 49 -6.72 -2.04 -1.97
N SER A 50 -7.40 -3.01 -1.34
CA SER A 50 -8.58 -2.78 -0.51
C SER A 50 -8.25 -2.76 0.99
N SER A 51 -9.26 -2.46 1.81
CA SER A 51 -9.19 -2.58 3.27
C SER A 51 -9.03 -4.02 3.75
N GLU A 52 -9.21 -5.03 2.89
CA GLU A 52 -9.00 -6.44 3.26
C GLU A 52 -7.54 -6.71 3.67
N ARG A 53 -6.59 -5.92 3.15
CA ARG A 53 -5.19 -5.99 3.56
C ARG A 53 -5.02 -5.79 5.07
N ASP A 54 -5.88 -5.02 5.72
CA ASP A 54 -5.77 -4.68 7.15
C ASP A 54 -5.97 -5.89 8.07
N PHE A 55 -6.60 -6.97 7.59
CA PHE A 55 -6.64 -8.26 8.30
C PHE A 55 -5.26 -8.90 8.49
N PHE A 56 -4.29 -8.52 7.68
CA PHE A 56 -2.92 -9.05 7.69
C PHE A 56 -1.93 -8.11 8.37
N TYR A 57 -2.38 -6.98 8.90
CA TYR A 57 -1.51 -5.99 9.54
C TYR A 57 -1.11 -6.42 10.95
N HIS A 58 0.19 -6.37 11.25
CA HIS A 58 0.74 -6.60 12.57
C HIS A 58 1.18 -5.28 13.21
N PRO A 59 0.44 -4.73 14.20
CA PRO A 59 0.75 -3.43 14.80
C PRO A 59 2.12 -3.36 15.48
N GLU A 60 2.57 -4.47 16.08
CA GLU A 60 3.84 -4.55 16.80
C GLU A 60 5.06 -4.37 15.89
N THR A 61 4.96 -4.85 14.64
CA THR A 61 6.04 -4.80 13.66
C THR A 61 5.79 -3.79 12.54
N GLN A 62 4.63 -3.11 12.56
CA GLN A 62 4.19 -2.13 11.57
C GLN A 62 4.28 -2.63 10.12
N GLN A 63 3.99 -3.91 9.89
CA GLN A 63 4.05 -4.56 8.59
C GLN A 63 2.83 -5.45 8.37
N TYR A 64 2.50 -5.69 7.10
CA TYR A 64 1.54 -6.71 6.71
C TYR A 64 2.25 -8.04 6.52
N PHE A 65 1.69 -9.15 7.02
CA PHE A 65 2.31 -10.48 6.88
C PHE A 65 1.48 -11.41 5.99
N PHE A 66 2.15 -12.07 5.04
CA PHE A 66 1.56 -13.05 4.13
C PHE A 66 2.39 -14.33 4.12
N ASP A 67 1.77 -15.46 4.40
CA ASP A 67 2.39 -16.78 4.26
C ASP A 67 2.25 -17.29 2.81
N ARG A 68 3.09 -16.74 1.92
CA ARG A 68 3.04 -16.91 0.46
C ARG A 68 4.44 -16.89 -0.15
N ASP A 69 4.54 -17.28 -1.42
CA ASP A 69 5.82 -17.33 -2.13
C ASP A 69 6.35 -15.92 -2.47
N PRO A 70 7.51 -15.50 -1.93
CA PRO A 70 8.09 -14.18 -2.20
C PRO A 70 8.58 -14.02 -3.65
N ASP A 71 9.00 -15.09 -4.32
CA ASP A 71 9.47 -15.01 -5.71
C ASP A 71 8.31 -14.66 -6.65
N ILE A 72 7.15 -15.27 -6.41
CA ILE A 72 5.91 -14.95 -7.12
C ILE A 72 5.41 -13.55 -6.76
N PHE A 73 5.50 -13.16 -5.48
CA PHE A 73 5.00 -11.88 -5.00
C PHE A 73 5.65 -10.68 -5.71
N ARG A 74 6.92 -10.78 -6.10
CA ARG A 74 7.58 -9.73 -6.88
C ARG A 74 6.85 -9.41 -8.18
N HIS A 75 6.25 -10.41 -8.82
CA HIS A 75 5.46 -10.22 -10.05
C HIS A 75 4.11 -9.56 -9.76
N ILE A 76 3.48 -9.90 -8.63
CA ILE A 76 2.26 -9.23 -8.15
C ILE A 76 2.54 -7.75 -7.91
N LEU A 77 3.62 -7.42 -7.19
CA LEU A 77 3.95 -6.01 -6.91
C LEU A 77 4.29 -5.22 -8.19
N ASN A 78 4.93 -5.87 -9.17
CA ASN A 78 5.19 -5.26 -10.47
C ASN A 78 3.91 -4.99 -11.28
N PHE A 79 2.87 -5.82 -11.13
CA PHE A 79 1.57 -5.54 -11.70
C PHE A 79 0.99 -4.21 -11.17
N TYR A 80 1.03 -3.96 -9.85
CA TYR A 80 0.57 -2.66 -9.30
C TYR A 80 1.36 -1.46 -9.84
N ARG A 81 2.67 -1.62 -10.10
CA ARG A 81 3.53 -0.54 -10.61
C ARG A 81 3.30 -0.24 -12.09
N THR A 82 3.09 -1.28 -12.90
CA THR A 82 3.12 -1.18 -14.37
C THR A 82 1.76 -1.37 -15.04
N GLY A 83 0.78 -1.91 -14.31
CA GLY A 83 -0.50 -2.38 -14.83
C GLY A 83 -0.41 -3.61 -15.74
N LYS A 84 0.76 -4.27 -15.80
CA LYS A 84 1.00 -5.42 -16.66
C LYS A 84 1.53 -6.60 -15.85
N LEU A 85 0.92 -7.76 -16.04
CA LEU A 85 1.38 -8.99 -15.41
C LEU A 85 2.48 -9.63 -16.26
N HIS A 86 3.73 -9.41 -15.85
CA HIS A 86 4.90 -10.01 -16.48
C HIS A 86 5.34 -11.23 -15.66
N TYR A 87 4.97 -12.42 -16.11
CA TYR A 87 5.44 -13.68 -15.54
C TYR A 87 6.48 -14.32 -16.47
N PRO A 88 7.68 -14.67 -15.97
CA PRO A 88 8.66 -15.37 -16.78
C PRO A 88 8.16 -16.77 -17.12
N LEU A 89 7.96 -17.03 -18.42
CA LEU A 89 7.69 -18.36 -18.95
C LEU A 89 8.99 -19.18 -18.98
N TYR A 90 9.59 -19.47 -17.83
CA TYR A 90 10.72 -20.41 -17.78
C TYR A 90 10.22 -21.81 -17.41
N TRP A 91 9.60 -22.46 -18.41
CA TRP A 91 9.72 -23.91 -18.56
C TRP A 91 10.29 -24.19 -19.95
N LYS A 92 11.62 -24.14 -20.06
CA LYS A 92 12.31 -25.03 -20.99
C LYS A 92 12.88 -26.15 -20.14
N GLY A 93 12.14 -27.26 -20.08
CA GLY A 93 12.68 -28.51 -19.58
C GLY A 93 14.01 -28.79 -20.26
N ARG A 94 15.07 -28.94 -19.48
CA ARG A 94 16.21 -29.73 -19.90
C ARG A 94 15.80 -31.19 -19.76
N LEU A 95 15.48 -31.80 -20.90
CA LEU A 95 15.86 -33.19 -21.14
C LEU A 95 17.37 -33.22 -21.38
#